data_AF-S6WD74-F1
#
_entry.id   AF-S6WD74-F1
#
_cell.length_a   1.000
_cell.length_b   1.000
_cell.length_c   1.000
_cell.angle_alpha   90.00
_cell.angle_beta   90.00
_cell.angle_gamma   90.00
#
_symmetry.space_group_name_H-M   'P 1'
#
loop_
_entity.id
_entity.type
_entity.pdbx_description
1 polymer ?
#
loop_
_entity_poly.entity_id
_entity_poly.type
_entity_poly.pdbx_seq_one_letter_code
_entity_poly.pdbx_strand_id
1 'polypeptide(L)'
;MPSYFYRFILAISLLLPLAAQASDASDFAAAGSSQQAELLETWAATPVPERVELLEALRDGRVAADSSKRAWIENNDKYVAVDANA
;
A
#
# COMPACT_ATOMS: atom_id res chain seq x y z
N MET A 1 -6.89 -25.85 -33.00
CA MET A 1 -6.87 -24.38 -32.91
C MET A 1 -6.21 -23.93 -31.60
N PRO A 2 -4.87 -23.93 -31.51
CA PRO A 2 -4.15 -23.61 -30.26
C PRO A 2 -4.24 -22.14 -29.85
N SER A 3 -4.54 -21.24 -30.79
CA SER A 3 -4.53 -19.78 -30.59
C SER A 3 -5.50 -19.30 -29.50
N TYR A 4 -6.67 -19.94 -29.36
CA TYR A 4 -7.65 -19.53 -28.36
C TYR A 4 -7.17 -19.76 -26.93
N PHE A 5 -6.40 -20.83 -26.70
CA PHE A 5 -5.84 -21.15 -25.40
C PHE A 5 -4.81 -20.09 -24.95
N TYR A 6 -3.90 -19.70 -25.84
CA TYR A 6 -2.92 -18.64 -25.55
C TYR A 6 -3.58 -17.27 -25.34
N ARG A 7 -4.65 -16.95 -26.09
CA ARG A 7 -5.43 -15.72 -25.88
C ARG A 7 -6.13 -15.73 -24.52
N PHE A 8 -6.61 -16.89 -24.08
CA PHE A 8 -7.24 -17.03 -22.78
C PHE A 8 -6.22 -16.89 -21.64
N ILE A 9 -5.05 -17.52 -21.76
CA ILE A 9 -3.94 -17.34 -20.81
C ILE A 9 -3.48 -15.88 -20.76
N LEU A 10 -3.32 -15.24 -21.92
CA LEU A 10 -2.94 -13.83 -22.00
C LEU A 10 -3.99 -12.92 -21.35
N ALA A 11 -5.28 -13.19 -21.59
CA ALA A 11 -6.38 -12.45 -20.97
C ALA A 11 -6.33 -12.59 -19.45
N ILE A 12 -6.22 -13.81 -18.92
CA ILE A 12 -6.08 -14.04 -17.47
C ILE A 12 -4.84 -13.31 -16.95
N SER A 13 -3.69 -13.45 -17.61
CA SER A 13 -2.42 -12.80 -17.23
C SER A 13 -2.54 -11.27 -17.12
N LEU A 14 -3.38 -10.65 -17.94
CA LEU A 14 -3.61 -9.20 -17.94
C LEU A 14 -4.56 -8.76 -16.81
N LEU A 15 -5.40 -9.67 -16.29
CA LEU A 15 -6.30 -9.39 -15.16
C LEU A 15 -5.63 -9.56 -13.78
N LEU A 16 -4.53 -10.31 -13.64
CA LEU A 16 -3.84 -10.48 -12.34
C LEU A 16 -3.49 -9.16 -11.61
N PRO A 17 -2.94 -8.11 -12.26
CA PRO A 17 -2.53 -6.89 -11.54
C PRO A 17 -3.70 -6.09 -10.97
N LEU A 18 -4.93 -6.29 -11.45
CA LEU A 18 -6.11 -5.59 -10.91
C LEU A 18 -6.52 -6.11 -9.52
N ALA A 19 -6.00 -7.26 -9.10
CA ALA A 19 -6.21 -7.81 -7.77
C ALA A 19 -5.18 -7.29 -6.73
N ALA A 20 -4.21 -6.48 -7.15
CA ALA A 20 -3.27 -5.87 -6.22
C ALA A 20 -4.00 -4.78 -5.40
N GLN A 21 -4.29 -5.09 -4.14
CA GLN A 21 -4.81 -4.11 -3.18
C GLN A 21 -3.65 -3.19 -2.78
N ALA A 22 -3.88 -1.87 -2.83
CA ALA A 22 -2.95 -0.94 -2.24
C ALA A 22 -2.91 -1.16 -0.73
N SER A 23 -1.71 -1.13 -0.14
CA SER A 23 -1.56 -1.18 1.31
C SER A 23 -2.12 0.10 1.95
N ASP A 24 -2.64 -0.01 3.18
CA ASP A 24 -3.09 1.11 4.03
C ASP A 24 -2.07 2.27 4.03
N ALA A 25 -0.78 1.95 4.00
CA ALA A 25 0.29 2.94 3.97
C ALA A 25 0.35 3.71 2.64
N SER A 26 0.21 3.01 1.52
CA SER A 26 0.19 3.61 0.18
C SER A 26 -1.07 4.46 -0.04
N ASP A 27 -2.21 4.02 0.50
CA ASP A 27 -3.44 4.82 0.48
C ASP A 27 -3.27 6.13 1.29
N PHE A 28 -2.66 6.05 2.47
CA PHE A 28 -2.34 7.23 3.28
C PHE A 28 -1.34 8.17 2.59
N ALA A 29 -0.28 7.61 2.00
CA ALA A 29 0.74 8.38 1.27
C ALA A 29 0.18 9.07 0.02
N ALA A 30 -0.82 8.47 -0.63
CA ALA A 30 -1.47 9.03 -1.81
C ALA A 30 -2.53 10.10 -1.48
N ALA A 31 -3.06 10.08 -0.25
CA ALA A 31 -4.14 10.93 0.23
C ALA A 31 -3.69 12.37 0.55
N GLY A 32 -4.59 13.33 0.39
CA GLY A 32 -4.40 14.70 0.89
C GLY A 32 -4.61 14.78 2.41
N SER A 33 -4.21 15.89 3.04
CA SER A 33 -4.26 16.05 4.51
C SER A 33 -5.64 15.80 5.14
N SER A 34 -6.72 16.23 4.49
CA SER A 34 -8.09 15.96 4.96
C SER A 34 -8.45 14.47 4.91
N GLN A 35 -8.03 13.78 3.85
CA GLN A 35 -8.32 12.35 3.65
C GLN A 35 -7.43 11.47 4.53
N GLN A 36 -6.20 11.91 4.80
CA GLN A 36 -5.33 11.29 5.81
C GLN A 36 -5.96 11.32 7.20
N ALA A 37 -6.58 12.44 7.60
CA ALA A 37 -7.29 12.53 8.86
C ALA A 37 -8.48 11.56 8.94
N GLU A 38 -9.28 11.47 7.88
CA GLU A 38 -10.40 10.52 7.79
C GLU A 38 -9.95 9.05 7.85
N LEU A 39 -8.83 8.71 7.22
CA LEU A 39 -8.20 7.39 7.34
C LEU A 39 -7.79 7.10 8.78
N LEU A 40 -7.15 8.05 9.46
CA LEU A 40 -6.76 7.90 10.87
C LEU A 40 -7.99 7.71 11.78
N GLU A 41 -9.07 8.45 11.54
CA GLU A 41 -10.34 8.26 12.27
C GLU A 41 -10.93 6.86 12.04
N THR A 42 -10.94 6.41 10.79
CA THR A 42 -11.42 5.08 10.40
C THR A 42 -10.61 3.98 11.07
N TRP A 43 -9.27 4.14 11.08
CA TRP A 43 -8.36 3.20 11.70
C TRP A 43 -8.46 3.18 13.23
N ALA A 44 -8.75 4.32 13.85
CA ALA A 44 -9.02 4.39 15.28
C ALA A 44 -10.33 3.68 15.66
N ALA A 45 -11.34 3.73 14.78
CA ALA A 45 -12.59 3.00 14.96
C ALA A 45 -12.44 1.48 14.81
N THR A 46 -11.49 1.02 13.97
CA THR A 46 -11.18 -0.41 13.75
C THR A 46 -9.68 -0.67 13.90
N PRO A 47 -9.19 -0.86 15.15
CA PRO A 47 -7.79 -1.14 15.39
C PRO A 47 -7.43 -2.56 14.92
N VAL A 48 -6.39 -2.65 14.10
CA VAL A 48 -5.82 -3.92 13.62
C VAL A 48 -4.33 -3.97 13.97
N PRO A 49 -3.79 -5.13 14.37
CA PRO A 49 -2.41 -5.25 14.82
C PRO A 49 -1.40 -4.99 13.70
N GLU A 50 -1.73 -5.30 12.44
CA GLU A 50 -0.81 -5.07 11.31
C GLU A 50 -0.51 -3.58 11.09
N ARG A 51 -1.37 -2.68 11.59
CA ARG A 51 -1.22 -1.23 11.40
C ARG A 51 -0.37 -0.55 12.47
N VAL A 52 -0.01 -1.26 13.54
CA VAL A 52 0.72 -0.66 14.68
C VAL A 52 2.05 -0.06 14.23
N GLU A 53 2.85 -0.81 13.48
CA GLU A 53 4.15 -0.35 12.99
C GLU A 53 4.02 0.91 12.11
N LEU A 54 3.01 0.94 11.22
CA LEU A 54 2.72 2.11 10.39
C LEU A 54 2.35 3.33 11.24
N LEU A 55 1.47 3.16 12.24
CA LEU A 55 1.05 4.25 13.12
C LEU A 55 2.21 4.81 13.96
N GLU A 56 3.10 3.94 14.44
CA GLU A 56 4.31 4.36 15.13
C GLU A 56 5.24 5.15 14.21
N ALA A 57 5.46 4.67 12.98
CA ALA A 57 6.27 5.38 12.00
C ALA A 57 5.65 6.74 11.62
N LEU A 58 4.32 6.82 11.47
CA LEU A 58 3.61 8.08 11.21
C LEU A 58 3.80 9.08 12.35
N ARG A 59 3.64 8.62 13.60
CA ARG A 59 3.87 9.44 14.79
C ARG A 59 5.30 9.97 14.87
N ASP A 60 6.27 9.13 14.51
CA ASP A 60 7.69 9.49 14.54
C ASP A 60 8.14 10.31 13.31
N GLY A 61 7.24 10.57 12.35
CA GLY A 61 7.56 11.28 11.11
C GLY A 61 8.46 10.50 10.15
N ARG A 62 8.51 9.16 10.29
CA ARG A 62 9.39 8.25 9.54
C ARG A 62 8.74 7.68 8.27
N VAL A 63 7.56 8.16 7.88
CA VAL A 63 6.88 7.71 6.65
C VAL A 63 7.17 8.69 5.53
N ALA A 64 7.69 8.17 4.42
CA ALA A 64 7.92 8.92 3.20
C ALA A 64 7.17 8.28 2.03
N ALA A 65 6.78 9.11 1.07
CA ALA A 65 6.21 8.67 -0.20
C ALA A 65 7.22 8.88 -1.32
N ASP A 66 7.38 7.91 -2.21
CA ASP A 66 8.15 8.12 -3.44
C ASP A 66 7.31 8.82 -4.52
N SER A 67 7.92 9.11 -5.68
CA SER A 67 7.23 9.73 -6.82
C SER A 67 6.08 8.88 -7.39
N SER A 68 6.04 7.58 -7.06
CA SER A 68 5.00 6.64 -7.45
C SER A 68 3.92 6.49 -6.37
N LYS A 69 3.94 7.33 -5.33
CA LYS A 69 3.04 7.29 -4.16
C LYS A 69 3.09 5.98 -3.38
N ARG A 70 4.20 5.23 -3.47
CA ARG A 70 4.41 4.08 -2.57
C ARG A 70 4.92 4.60 -1.24
N ALA A 71 4.42 4.00 -0.16
CA ALA A 71 4.86 4.33 1.18
C ALA A 71 6.11 3.55 1.59
N TRP A 72 7.00 4.26 2.26
CA TRP A 72 8.25 3.74 2.79
C TRP A 72 8.39 4.17 4.24
N ILE A 73 8.88 3.26 5.09
CA ILE A 73 9.25 3.57 6.47
C ILE A 73 10.76 3.67 6.56
N GLU A 74 11.24 4.76 7.15
CA GLU A 74 12.64 4.94 7.50
C GLU A 74 12.98 4.10 8.76
N ASN A 75 14.00 3.26 8.61
CA ASN A 75 14.55 2.40 9.64
C ASN A 75 16.09 2.45 9.55
N ASN A 76 16.73 3.15 10.49
CA ASN A 76 18.19 3.28 10.57
C ASN A 76 18.84 3.72 9.24
N ASP A 77 18.43 4.88 8.73
CA ASP A 77 18.89 5.47 7.46
C ASP A 77 18.56 4.64 6.19
N LYS A 78 17.67 3.64 6.32
CA LYS A 78 17.18 2.84 5.20
C LYS A 78 15.68 2.98 5.05
N TYR A 79 15.23 3.16 3.82
CA TYR A 79 13.81 3.12 3.50
C TYR A 79 13.41 1.69 3.16
N VAL A 80 12.46 1.15 3.92
CA VAL A 80 11.86 -0.17 3.70
C VAL A 80 10.42 0.03 3.24
N ALA A 81 10.03 -0.63 2.16
CA ALA A 81 8.65 -0.53 1.67
C ALA A 81 7.71 -1.20 2.68
N VAL A 82 6.60 -0.55 3.00
CA VAL A 82 5.66 -1.01 4.03
C VAL A 82 4.96 -2.31 3.61
N ASP A 83 4.87 -2.55 2.31
CA ASP A 83 4.26 -3.72 1.67
C ASP A 83 5.29 -4.73 1.15
N ALA A 84 6.58 -4.60 1.48
CA ALA A 84 7.65 -5.49 0.99
C ALA A 84 7.47 -6.97 1.33
N ASN A 85 6.54 -7.30 2.23
CA ASN A 85 6.27 -8.65 2.71
C ASN A 85 4.83 -9.13 2.45
N ALA A 86 4.09 -8.46 1.56
CA ALA A 86 2.71 -8.82 1.19
C ALA A 86 2.65 -9.92 0.12
#